data_AF-A0AAQ4E9Y0-F1
#
_entry.id   AF-A0AAQ4E9Y0-F1
#
_cell.length_a   1.000
_cell.length_b   1.000
_cell.length_c   1.000
_cell.angle_alpha   90.00
_cell.angle_beta   90.00
_cell.angle_gamma   90.00
#
_symmetry.space_group_name_H-M   'P 1'
#
loop_
_entity.id
_entity.type
_entity.pdbx_description
1 polymer ?
#
loop_
_entity_poly.entity_id
_entity_poly.type
_entity_poly.pdbx_seq_one_letter_code
_entity_poly.pdbx_strand_id
1 'polypeptide(L)'
;MPKGTVGGDHVQAKNMRRTVFCKLLQRQTYSVLSEKRLCVVSLLAFAVLAVAAFHFCEVAFDWSKTKYAAVFDRFRDNIAGENYQDRLCQDMPIDAVYTWVNGTDPELVRNLSLIRKQLMLEANKS
;
A
#
# COMPACT_ATOMS: atom_id res chain seq x y z
N MET A 1 -23.94 -57.61 3.46
CA MET A 1 -23.20 -56.49 2.85
C MET A 1 -23.18 -55.31 3.82
N PRO A 2 -22.06 -55.01 4.51
CA PRO A 2 -21.96 -53.79 5.30
C PRO A 2 -21.54 -52.61 4.40
N LYS A 3 -22.35 -51.54 4.41
CA LYS A 3 -22.06 -50.25 3.76
C LYS A 3 -21.46 -49.29 4.78
N GLY A 4 -20.33 -48.66 4.42
CA GLY A 4 -20.02 -47.28 4.79
C GLY A 4 -19.31 -47.03 6.13
N THR A 5 -18.00 -47.26 6.20
CA THR A 5 -17.12 -46.66 7.23
C THR A 5 -15.88 -45.95 6.66
N VAL A 6 -15.70 -45.92 5.34
CA VAL A 6 -14.46 -45.41 4.71
C VAL A 6 -14.26 -43.90 4.90
N GLY A 7 -15.33 -43.11 5.12
CA GLY A 7 -15.23 -41.65 5.26
C GLY A 7 -14.79 -41.15 6.64
N GLY A 8 -15.11 -41.86 7.72
CA GLY A 8 -14.82 -41.45 9.11
C GLY A 8 -13.35 -41.60 9.48
N ASP A 9 -12.72 -42.67 9.00
CA ASP A 9 -11.34 -43.04 9.33
C ASP A 9 -10.32 -42.04 8.75
N HIS A 10 -10.60 -41.49 7.56
CA HIS A 10 -9.75 -40.47 6.93
C HIS A 10 -9.76 -39.14 7.69
N VAL A 11 -10.92 -38.73 8.24
CA VAL A 11 -11.04 -37.48 9.01
C VAL A 11 -10.38 -37.64 10.38
N GLN A 12 -10.56 -38.79 11.03
CA GLN A 12 -9.91 -39.11 12.30
C GLN A 12 -8.38 -39.16 12.16
N ALA A 13 -7.87 -39.79 11.11
CA ALA A 13 -6.43 -39.83 10.82
C ALA A 13 -5.85 -38.42 10.57
N LYS A 14 -6.59 -37.54 9.91
CA LYS A 14 -6.15 -36.15 9.63
C LYS A 14 -6.08 -35.31 10.92
N ASN A 15 -7.04 -35.48 11.82
CA ASN A 15 -7.05 -34.80 13.12
C ASN A 15 -5.95 -35.34 14.05
N MET A 16 -5.71 -36.66 14.05
CA MET A 16 -4.61 -37.29 14.78
C MET A 16 -3.24 -36.80 14.29
N ARG A 17 -3.04 -36.68 12.96
CA ARG A 17 -1.79 -36.14 12.39
C ARG A 17 -1.58 -34.67 12.79
N ARG A 18 -2.63 -33.86 12.80
CA ARG A 18 -2.56 -32.45 13.25
C ARG A 18 -2.18 -32.34 14.72
N THR A 19 -2.80 -33.11 15.61
CA THR A 19 -2.48 -33.05 17.04
C THR A 19 -1.09 -33.58 17.35
N VAL A 20 -0.63 -34.65 16.69
CA VAL A 20 0.75 -35.14 16.79
C VAL A 20 1.74 -34.10 16.28
N PHE A 21 1.46 -33.48 15.13
CA PHE A 21 2.30 -32.41 14.58
C PHE A 21 2.37 -31.19 15.51
N CYS A 22 1.25 -30.73 16.06
CA CYS A 22 1.24 -29.63 17.04
C CYS A 22 2.03 -29.99 18.31
N LYS A 23 1.90 -31.23 18.82
CA LYS A 23 2.66 -31.69 19.99
C LYS A 23 4.16 -31.80 19.70
N LEU A 24 4.54 -32.23 18.50
CA LEU A 24 5.94 -32.26 18.05
C LEU A 24 6.51 -30.86 17.92
N LEU A 25 5.78 -29.95 17.27
CA LEU A 25 6.15 -28.53 17.19
C LEU A 25 6.31 -27.92 18.56
N GLN A 26 5.35 -28.14 19.45
CA GLN A 26 5.39 -27.66 20.83
C GLN A 26 6.63 -28.20 21.55
N ARG A 27 6.91 -29.51 21.50
CA ARG A 27 8.10 -30.09 22.14
C ARG A 27 9.40 -29.51 21.58
N GLN A 28 9.46 -29.30 20.27
CA GLN A 28 10.62 -28.72 19.59
C GLN A 28 10.82 -27.25 19.99
N THR A 29 9.77 -26.41 19.98
CA THR A 29 9.88 -25.01 20.43
C THR A 29 10.21 -24.89 21.90
N TYR A 30 9.63 -25.72 22.77
CA TYR A 30 10.00 -25.73 24.20
C TYR A 30 11.45 -26.16 24.42
N SER A 31 11.95 -27.14 23.66
CA SER A 31 13.35 -27.58 23.77
C SER A 31 14.32 -26.47 23.34
N VAL A 32 13.98 -25.74 22.27
CA VAL A 32 14.76 -24.59 21.78
C VAL A 32 14.67 -23.40 22.75
N LEU A 33 13.52 -23.17 23.36
CA LEU A 33 13.30 -22.05 24.29
C LEU A 33 13.89 -22.30 25.70
N SER A 34 14.06 -23.57 26.08
CA SER A 34 14.57 -23.97 27.39
C SER A 34 16.07 -23.69 27.57
N GLU A 35 16.84 -23.63 26.47
CA GLU A 35 18.25 -23.29 26.54
C GLU A 35 18.43 -21.77 26.59
N LYS A 36 18.99 -21.27 27.70
CA LYS A 36 19.15 -19.83 27.95
C LYS A 36 19.83 -19.09 26.79
N ARG A 37 20.82 -19.71 26.14
CA ARG A 37 21.54 -19.12 25.00
C ARG A 37 20.66 -19.03 23.75
N LEU A 38 19.91 -20.09 23.44
CA LEU A 38 18.99 -20.13 22.30
C LEU A 38 17.80 -19.19 22.48
N CYS A 39 17.32 -19.01 23.71
CA CYS A 39 16.28 -18.02 24.03
C CYS A 39 16.76 -16.58 23.79
N VAL A 40 18.02 -16.26 24.14
CA VAL A 40 18.59 -14.93 23.86
C VAL A 40 18.79 -14.73 22.35
N VAL A 41 19.30 -15.74 21.64
CA VAL A 41 19.48 -15.67 20.17
C VAL A 41 18.13 -15.52 19.45
N SER A 42 17.09 -16.24 19.90
CA SER A 42 15.76 -16.15 19.29
C SER A 42 15.09 -14.80 19.52
N LEU A 43 15.24 -14.21 20.72
CA LEU A 43 14.79 -12.85 21.01
C LEU A 43 15.51 -11.82 20.15
N LEU A 44 16.83 -11.94 19.98
CA LEU A 44 17.61 -11.05 19.14
C LEU A 44 17.20 -11.17 17.66
N ALA A 45 17.02 -12.39 17.16
CA ALA A 45 16.54 -12.63 15.80
C ALA A 45 15.15 -12.02 15.58
N PHE A 46 14.25 -12.14 16.57
CA PHE A 46 12.92 -11.52 16.51
C PHE A 46 13.01 -9.99 16.49
N ALA A 47 13.89 -9.40 17.30
CA ALA A 47 14.12 -7.95 17.30
C ALA A 47 14.64 -7.45 15.95
N VAL A 48 15.60 -8.16 15.34
CA VAL A 48 16.11 -7.83 13.99
C VAL A 48 15.00 -7.93 12.95
N LEU A 49 14.17 -8.98 13.02
CA LEU A 49 13.06 -9.18 12.10
C LEU A 49 11.99 -8.09 12.25
N ALA A 50 11.72 -7.66 13.49
CA ALA A 50 10.82 -6.53 13.76
C ALA A 50 11.36 -5.23 13.16
N VAL A 51 12.64 -4.91 13.35
CA VAL A 51 13.27 -3.71 12.76
C VAL A 51 13.22 -3.76 11.23
N ALA A 52 13.52 -4.90 10.62
CA ALA A 52 13.38 -5.09 9.18
C ALA A 52 11.95 -4.89 8.69
N ALA A 53 10.96 -5.39 9.44
CA ALA A 53 9.54 -5.18 9.14
C ALA A 53 9.16 -3.70 9.24
N PHE A 54 9.65 -2.95 10.23
CA PHE A 54 9.41 -1.51 10.33
C PHE A 54 9.98 -0.74 9.13
N HIS A 55 11.22 -1.02 8.72
CA HIS A 55 11.80 -0.41 7.52
C HIS A 55 11.01 -0.76 6.26
N PHE A 56 10.58 -2.02 6.12
CA PHE A 56 9.74 -2.42 5.01
C PHE A 56 8.38 -1.70 5.03
N CYS A 57 7.77 -1.55 6.20
CA CYS A 57 6.51 -0.82 6.35
C CYS A 57 6.65 0.65 5.98
N GLU A 58 7.75 1.31 6.31
CA GLU A 58 8.01 2.69 5.91
C GLU A 58 8.02 2.82 4.38
N VAL A 59 8.80 1.96 3.71
CA VAL A 59 8.89 1.94 2.23
C VAL A 59 7.55 1.59 1.58
N ALA A 60 6.84 0.59 2.11
CA ALA A 60 5.53 0.20 1.60
C ALA A 60 4.49 1.32 1.79
N PHE A 61 4.54 2.02 2.93
CA PHE A 61 3.66 3.14 3.22
C PHE A 61 3.96 4.34 2.32
N ASP A 62 5.22 4.66 2.07
CA ASP A 62 5.60 5.74 1.15
C ASP A 62 5.19 5.43 -0.29
N TRP A 63 5.35 4.18 -0.72
CA TRP A 63 4.85 3.72 -2.03
C TRP A 63 3.33 3.82 -2.12
N SER A 64 2.62 3.49 -1.03
CA SER A 64 1.17 3.66 -0.95
C SER A 64 0.78 5.12 -1.08
N LYS A 65 1.42 6.02 -0.35
CA LYS A 65 1.19 7.47 -0.42
C LYS A 65 1.44 8.00 -1.82
N THR A 66 2.51 7.56 -2.48
CA THR A 66 2.85 7.97 -3.84
C THR A 66 1.80 7.48 -4.85
N LYS A 67 1.29 6.25 -4.67
CA LYS A 67 0.17 5.74 -5.47
C LYS A 67 -1.13 6.48 -5.22
N TYR A 68 -1.45 6.80 -3.96
CA TYR A 68 -2.62 7.59 -3.63
C TYR A 68 -2.47 9.03 -4.14
N ALA A 69 -1.31 9.67 -4.02
CA ALA A 69 -1.06 10.97 -4.63
C ALA A 69 -1.26 10.90 -6.15
N ALA A 70 -0.63 9.95 -6.85
CA ALA A 70 -0.79 9.81 -8.29
C ALA A 70 -2.24 9.56 -8.76
N VAL A 71 -3.10 8.98 -7.91
CA VAL A 71 -4.52 8.70 -8.22
C VAL A 71 -5.47 9.80 -7.69
N PHE A 72 -5.07 10.54 -6.65
CA PHE A 72 -5.93 11.49 -5.92
C PHE A 72 -5.46 12.94 -5.98
N ASP A 73 -4.41 13.27 -6.74
CA ASP A 73 -3.98 14.66 -6.93
C ASP A 73 -4.89 15.43 -7.91
N ARG A 74 -6.19 15.35 -7.68
CA ARG A 74 -7.22 16.13 -8.38
C ARG A 74 -6.97 17.64 -8.25
N PHE A 75 -6.24 18.06 -7.22
CA PHE A 75 -5.94 19.47 -6.96
C PHE A 75 -4.72 19.98 -7.75
N ARG A 76 -3.85 19.10 -8.27
CA ARG A 76 -2.73 19.48 -9.15
C ARG A 76 -3.03 19.42 -10.64
N ASP A 77 -4.19 18.89 -11.03
CA ASP A 77 -4.63 18.91 -12.42
C ASP A 77 -5.11 20.33 -12.82
N ASN A 78 -4.16 21.26 -12.92
CA ASN A 78 -4.41 22.65 -13.28
C ASN A 78 -3.24 23.21 -14.11
N ILE A 79 -3.44 24.40 -14.69
CA ILE A 79 -2.48 25.04 -15.61
C ILE A 79 -1.13 25.30 -14.94
N ALA A 80 -1.11 25.54 -13.62
CA ALA A 80 0.11 25.77 -12.85
C ALA A 80 0.81 24.48 -12.40
N GLY A 81 0.09 23.35 -12.27
CA GLY A 81 0.60 22.09 -11.71
C GLY A 81 0.82 22.13 -10.18
N GLU A 82 0.28 23.16 -9.52
CA GLU A 82 0.43 23.43 -8.09
C GLU A 82 -0.73 22.86 -7.28
N ASN A 83 -0.53 22.54 -6.00
CA ASN A 83 -1.61 22.10 -5.14
C ASN A 83 -2.34 23.32 -4.54
N TYR A 84 -3.61 23.49 -4.90
CA TYR A 84 -4.46 24.57 -4.37
C TYR A 84 -5.47 24.12 -3.30
N GLN A 85 -5.37 22.91 -2.77
CA GLN A 85 -6.33 22.35 -1.80
C GLN A 85 -6.64 23.31 -0.65
N ASP A 86 -5.62 23.92 -0.03
CA ASP A 86 -5.80 24.83 1.12
C ASP A 86 -6.38 26.20 0.74
N ARG A 87 -6.46 26.51 -0.57
CA ARG A 87 -7.00 27.78 -1.10
C ARG A 87 -8.41 27.63 -1.67
N LEU A 88 -8.90 26.40 -1.85
CA LEU A 88 -10.25 26.16 -2.34
C LEU A 88 -11.26 26.32 -1.20
N CYS A 89 -12.30 27.13 -1.42
CA CYS A 89 -13.45 27.21 -0.51
C CYS A 89 -14.40 26.02 -0.65
N GLN A 90 -14.22 25.19 -1.69
CA GLN A 90 -15.03 24.02 -1.98
C GLN A 90 -14.21 22.74 -1.79
N ASP A 91 -14.84 21.69 -1.28
CA ASP A 91 -14.18 20.41 -0.99
C ASP A 91 -13.68 19.68 -2.26
N MET A 92 -14.13 20.11 -3.46
CA MET A 92 -13.80 19.50 -4.75
C MET A 92 -13.42 20.59 -5.76
N PRO A 93 -12.36 20.39 -6.57
CA PRO A 93 -12.03 21.32 -7.64
C PRO A 93 -13.08 21.30 -8.75
N ILE A 94 -13.26 22.44 -9.41
CA ILE A 94 -14.15 22.58 -10.56
C ILE A 94 -13.43 22.04 -11.80
N ASP A 95 -14.02 21.03 -12.44
CA ASP A 95 -13.59 20.54 -13.74
C ASP A 95 -14.17 21.44 -14.85
N ALA A 96 -13.31 22.22 -15.49
CA ALA A 96 -13.70 23.16 -16.54
C ALA A 96 -13.57 22.50 -17.92
N VAL A 97 -14.66 21.90 -18.41
CA VAL A 97 -14.70 21.31 -19.75
C VAL A 97 -15.14 22.37 -20.76
N TYR A 98 -14.22 22.79 -21.63
CA TYR A 98 -14.56 23.67 -22.75
C TYR A 98 -15.08 22.85 -23.94
N THR A 99 -16.38 22.92 -24.21
CA THR A 99 -17.00 22.25 -25.35
C THR A 99 -17.28 23.25 -26.46
N TRP A 100 -16.44 23.21 -27.50
CA TRP A 100 -16.70 23.95 -28.74
C TRP A 100 -17.28 23.00 -29.78
N VAL A 101 -18.35 23.43 -30.46
CA VAL A 101 -19.15 22.62 -31.39
C VAL A 101 -18.40 22.17 -32.65
N ASN A 102 -17.17 22.64 -32.89
CA ASN A 102 -16.37 22.36 -34.09
C ASN A 102 -14.92 21.92 -33.81
N GLY A 103 -14.62 21.42 -32.60
CA GLY A 103 -13.26 21.02 -32.20
C GLY A 103 -12.54 22.05 -31.32
N THR A 104 -11.29 21.78 -30.95
CA THR A 104 -10.54 22.62 -29.99
C THR A 104 -10.20 24.00 -30.56
N ASP A 105 -10.51 25.06 -29.83
CA ASP A 105 -10.13 26.44 -30.21
C ASP A 105 -8.59 26.63 -30.13
N PRO A 106 -7.90 26.83 -31.27
CA PRO A 106 -6.44 26.97 -31.30
C PRO A 106 -5.96 28.29 -30.66
N GLU A 107 -6.79 29.31 -30.58
CA GLU A 107 -6.44 30.57 -29.92
C GLU A 107 -6.41 30.39 -28.40
N LEU A 108 -7.45 29.76 -27.84
CA LEU A 108 -7.49 29.39 -26.42
C LEU A 108 -6.29 28.53 -26.02
N VAL A 109 -5.97 27.48 -26.79
CA VAL A 109 -4.82 26.61 -26.50
C VAL A 109 -3.50 27.39 -26.50
N ARG A 110 -3.33 28.32 -27.45
CA ARG A 110 -2.15 29.18 -27.50
C ARG A 110 -2.06 30.06 -26.26
N ASN A 111 -3.15 30.71 -25.87
CA ASN A 111 -3.21 31.59 -24.71
C ASN A 111 -2.93 30.82 -23.40
N LEU A 112 -3.54 29.65 -23.23
CA LEU A 112 -3.28 28.76 -22.10
C LEU A 112 -1.80 28.34 -22.04
N SER A 113 -1.18 28.05 -23.19
CA SER A 113 0.25 27.70 -23.25
C SER A 113 1.17 28.86 -22.85
N LEU A 114 0.79 30.11 -23.17
CA LEU A 114 1.54 31.31 -22.78
C LEU A 114 1.44 31.54 -21.28
N ILE A 115 0.22 31.44 -20.72
CA ILE A 115 -0.02 31.59 -19.28
C ILE A 115 0.76 30.52 -18.50
N ARG A 116 0.74 29.27 -18.96
CA ARG A 116 1.52 28.18 -18.34
C ARG A 116 3.02 28.52 -18.26
N LYS A 117 3.60 29.06 -19.34
CA LYS A 117 5.01 29.47 -19.35
C LYS A 117 5.28 30.62 -18.37
N GLN A 118 4.39 31.59 -18.27
CA GLN A 118 4.52 32.70 -17.33
C GLN A 118 4.51 32.21 -15.88
N LEU A 119 3.56 31.34 -15.52
CA LEU A 119 3.46 30.75 -14.19
C LEU A 119 4.72 29.95 -13.82
N MET A 120 5.27 29.17 -14.75
CA MET A 120 6.54 28.44 -14.53
C MET A 120 7.72 29.37 -14.27
N LEU A 121 7.80 30.52 -14.96
CA LEU A 121 8.86 31.50 -14.75
C LEU A 121 8.73 32.21 -13.40
N GLU A 122 7.50 32.47 -12.95
CA GLU A 122 7.23 33.04 -11.63
C GLU A 122 7.60 32.07 -10.52
N ALA A 123 7.19 30.80 -10.64
CA ALA A 123 7.53 29.76 -9.68
C ALA A 123 9.05 29.53 -9.54
N ASN A 124 9.82 29.67 -10.62
CA ASN A 124 11.27 29.51 -10.59
C ASN A 124 12.03 30.75 -10.08
N LYS A 125 11.34 31.88 -9.85
CA LYS A 125 11.92 33.11 -9.28
C LYS A 125 11.75 33.18 -7.76
N SER A 126 10.74 32.53 -7.22
CA SER A 126 10.47 32.37 -5.78
C SER A 126 11.33 31.28 -5.15
#